data_AF-A0A923BZU4-F1
#
_entry.id   AF-A0A923BZU4-F1
#
_cell.length_a   1.000
_cell.length_b   1.000
_cell.length_c   1.000
_cell.angle_alpha   90.00
_cell.angle_beta   90.00
_cell.angle_gamma   90.00
#
_symmetry.space_group_name_H-M   'P 1'
#
loop_
_entity.id
_entity.type
_entity.pdbx_description
1 polymer ?
#
loop_
_entity_poly.entity_id
_entity_poly.type
_entity_poly.pdbx_seq_one_letter_code
_entity_poly.pdbx_strand_id
1 'polypeptide(L)'
;MQRIPPKSGAAFLIKAGQYLKVTDPEGEQVSDMVAFSAADTGEFLSSGRSLDYASRLYLTTGDCLYSNRSREMFDIVADDVGRHDFTLTPCSKDTFRIIYGEAAPSGGCQENLERVLKPWGISPDRVPIAFNCFMNVAVDGETGAIRVLPPLSQPGNSIVFRARMDMIVGLTSCSAGQSNNFRYKPIDYEVLSDFVSRAHQGDVANSAGREQGAAYEND
;
A
#
# COMPACT_ATOMS: atom_id res chain seq x y z
N MET A 1 0.89 -14.65 9.96
CA MET A 1 0.53 -13.31 10.44
C MET A 1 1.58 -12.72 11.37
N GLN A 2 2.10 -11.55 11.02
CA GLN A 2 2.96 -10.70 11.86
C GLN A 2 2.25 -9.39 12.17
N ARG A 3 2.54 -8.77 13.31
CA ARG A 3 1.92 -7.52 13.75
C ARG A 3 2.94 -6.41 13.92
N ILE A 4 2.62 -5.24 13.38
CA ILE A 4 3.32 -3.97 13.56
C ILE A 4 2.57 -3.18 14.64
N PRO A 5 3.17 -2.98 15.84
CA PRO A 5 2.56 -2.18 16.89
C PRO A 5 2.26 -0.74 16.44
N PRO A 6 1.30 -0.04 17.09
CA PRO A 6 1.04 1.37 16.84
C PRO A 6 2.32 2.21 16.81
N LYS A 7 2.43 3.12 15.84
CA LYS A 7 3.57 4.06 15.70
C LYS A 7 4.93 3.37 15.57
N SER A 8 4.97 2.22 14.90
CA SER A 8 6.21 1.48 14.65
C SER A 8 6.29 1.02 13.20
N GLY A 9 7.34 0.26 12.86
CA GLY A 9 7.50 -0.30 11.53
C GLY A 9 8.13 -1.69 11.56
N ALA A 10 8.12 -2.33 10.40
CA ALA A 10 8.80 -3.59 10.13
C ALA A 10 9.42 -3.55 8.73
N ALA A 11 10.52 -4.28 8.53
CA ALA A 11 11.08 -4.50 7.21
C ALA A 11 11.42 -5.98 7.01
N PHE A 12 11.18 -6.48 5.80
CA PHE A 12 11.29 -7.89 5.48
C PHE A 12 11.53 -8.10 3.98
N LEU A 13 11.97 -9.31 3.62
CA LEU A 13 12.10 -9.73 2.22
C LEU A 13 10.79 -10.34 1.72
N ILE A 14 10.48 -10.07 0.46
CA ILE A 14 9.49 -10.80 -0.32
C ILE A 14 10.13 -11.25 -1.65
N LYS A 15 9.83 -12.47 -2.07
CA LYS A 15 10.34 -13.06 -3.31
C LYS A 15 9.35 -12.87 -4.45
N ALA A 16 9.85 -12.83 -5.68
CA ALA A 16 9.02 -12.82 -6.87
C ALA A 16 8.00 -13.98 -6.82
N GLY A 17 6.74 -13.68 -7.15
CA GLY A 17 5.63 -14.63 -7.11
C GLY A 17 4.96 -14.79 -5.74
N GLN A 18 5.57 -14.36 -4.64
CA GLN A 18 4.91 -14.34 -3.32
C GLN A 18 3.89 -13.20 -3.23
N TYR A 19 3.02 -13.30 -2.23
CA TYR A 19 1.99 -12.31 -1.96
C TYR A 19 2.23 -11.61 -0.64
N LEU A 20 2.13 -10.28 -0.63
CA LEU A 20 2.06 -9.48 0.58
C LEU A 20 0.59 -9.16 0.86
N LYS A 21 0.06 -9.64 1.97
CA LYS A 21 -1.23 -9.20 2.49
C LYS A 21 -1.01 -8.20 3.61
N VAL A 22 -1.58 -7.02 3.51
CA VAL A 22 -1.63 -6.01 4.57
C VAL A 22 -3.06 -5.92 5.09
N THR A 23 -3.25 -6.06 6.40
CA THR A 23 -4.57 -6.07 7.03
C THR A 23 -4.63 -4.98 8.09
N ASP A 24 -5.75 -4.26 8.13
CA ASP A 24 -6.10 -3.36 9.21
C ASP A 24 -6.99 -4.12 10.22
N PRO A 25 -6.42 -4.66 11.32
CA PRO A 25 -7.16 -5.54 12.22
C PRO A 25 -8.24 -4.82 13.03
N GLU A 26 -8.09 -3.51 13.24
CA GLU A 26 -8.97 -2.71 14.11
C GLU A 26 -9.74 -1.62 13.35
N GLY A 27 -9.53 -1.50 12.03
CA GLY A 27 -10.15 -0.49 11.18
C GLY A 27 -9.50 0.88 11.37
N GLU A 28 -9.68 1.75 10.39
CA GLU A 28 -9.16 3.10 10.30
C GLU A 28 -7.70 3.32 10.75
N GLN A 29 -6.79 2.41 10.42
CA GLN A 29 -5.35 2.57 10.59
C GLN A 29 -4.65 2.55 9.23
N VAL A 30 -3.83 3.56 8.97
CA VAL A 30 -3.02 3.66 7.75
C VAL A 30 -1.70 2.93 7.91
N SER A 31 -1.24 2.30 6.83
CA SER A 31 0.09 1.69 6.73
C SER A 31 0.86 2.28 5.55
N ASP A 32 2.03 2.86 5.82
CA ASP A 32 2.92 3.33 4.78
C ASP A 32 3.72 2.13 4.25
N MET A 33 3.66 1.87 2.94
CA MET A 33 4.45 0.85 2.27
C MET A 33 5.51 1.45 1.35
N VAL A 34 6.76 1.08 1.58
CA VAL A 34 7.88 1.32 0.66
C VAL A 34 8.50 -0.01 0.25
N ALA A 35 9.06 -0.07 -0.96
CA ALA A 35 9.77 -1.26 -1.41
C ALA A 35 10.99 -0.90 -2.24
N PHE A 36 12.00 -1.76 -2.17
CA PHE A 36 13.29 -1.62 -2.85
C PHE A 36 13.61 -2.95 -3.52
N SER A 37 14.22 -2.92 -4.70
CA SER A 37 14.74 -4.15 -5.30
C SER A 37 15.79 -4.77 -4.39
N ALA A 38 15.69 -6.08 -4.13
CA ALA A 38 16.68 -6.79 -3.32
C ALA A 38 18.04 -6.92 -4.01
N ALA A 39 18.09 -6.76 -5.34
CA ALA A 39 19.31 -6.81 -6.13
C ALA A 39 20.05 -5.46 -6.18
N ASP A 40 19.32 -4.35 -6.09
CA ASP A 40 19.86 -2.99 -6.11
C ASP A 40 18.89 -2.04 -5.39
N THR A 41 19.23 -1.63 -4.17
CA THR A 41 18.40 -0.70 -3.39
C THR A 41 18.37 0.70 -4.01
N GLY A 42 19.18 0.98 -5.05
CA GLY A 42 19.05 2.08 -6.01
C GLY A 42 17.69 2.16 -6.71
N GLU A 43 17.00 1.03 -6.78
CA GLU A 43 15.69 0.90 -7.40
C GLU A 43 14.61 0.68 -6.36
N PHE A 44 13.58 1.52 -6.41
CA PHE A 44 12.56 1.62 -5.38
C PHE A 44 11.18 1.92 -5.96
N LEU A 45 10.15 1.59 -5.18
CA LEU A 45 8.74 1.83 -5.49
C LEU A 45 8.48 3.31 -5.75
N SER A 46 7.89 3.63 -6.89
CA SER A 46 7.72 5.00 -7.37
C SER A 46 6.25 5.36 -7.52
N SER A 47 5.81 6.38 -6.79
CA SER A 47 4.50 7.01 -6.97
C SER A 47 4.33 7.56 -8.38
N GLY A 48 5.26 8.41 -8.83
CA GLY A 48 5.16 9.10 -10.12
C GLY A 48 4.94 8.15 -11.29
N ARG A 49 5.78 7.11 -11.43
CA ARG A 49 5.62 6.08 -12.48
C ARG A 49 4.30 5.33 -12.38
N SER A 50 3.90 4.94 -11.17
CA SER A 50 2.67 4.16 -10.98
C SER A 50 1.42 4.96 -11.33
N LEU A 51 1.35 6.22 -10.88
CA LEU A 51 0.22 7.11 -11.16
C LEU A 51 0.16 7.54 -12.63
N ASP A 52 1.32 7.81 -13.25
CA ASP A 52 1.43 8.14 -14.68
C ASP A 52 0.88 6.99 -15.55
N TYR A 53 1.38 5.77 -15.33
CA TYR A 53 1.00 4.62 -16.13
C TYR A 53 -0.43 4.14 -15.88
N ALA A 54 -0.95 4.29 -14.67
CA ALA A 54 -2.35 4.03 -14.38
C ALA A 54 -3.29 5.17 -14.86
N SER A 55 -2.74 6.36 -15.10
CA SER A 55 -3.49 7.59 -15.44
C SER A 55 -4.63 7.90 -14.44
N ARG A 56 -4.41 7.61 -13.16
CA ARG A 56 -5.36 7.88 -12.06
C ARG A 56 -4.66 7.90 -10.71
N LEU A 57 -5.29 8.56 -9.73
CA LEU A 57 -4.75 8.73 -8.37
C LEU A 57 -5.02 7.55 -7.43
N TYR A 58 -6.23 6.99 -7.50
CA TYR A 58 -6.64 5.90 -6.61
C TYR A 58 -6.36 4.57 -7.29
N LEU A 59 -5.39 3.82 -6.79
CA LEU A 59 -5.04 2.49 -7.29
C LEU A 59 -5.70 1.40 -6.42
N THR A 60 -6.15 0.32 -7.04
CA THR A 60 -6.85 -0.80 -6.43
C THR A 60 -6.61 -2.09 -7.23
N THR A 61 -7.37 -3.15 -6.95
CA THR A 61 -7.31 -4.44 -7.66
C THR A 61 -7.24 -4.26 -9.17
N GLY A 62 -6.24 -4.88 -9.80
CA GLY A 62 -5.96 -4.82 -11.23
C GLY A 62 -4.86 -3.81 -11.62
N ASP A 63 -4.46 -2.90 -10.73
CA ASP A 63 -3.34 -2.00 -11.00
C ASP A 63 -1.98 -2.61 -10.72
N CYS A 64 -0.98 -2.12 -11.45
CA CYS A 64 0.42 -2.43 -11.24
C CYS A 64 1.16 -1.23 -10.62
N LEU A 65 2.03 -1.51 -9.65
CA LEU A 65 2.93 -0.55 -9.02
C LEU A 65 4.34 -0.72 -9.58
N TYR A 66 4.97 0.39 -9.94
CA TYR A 66 6.23 0.42 -10.68
C TYR A 66 7.37 1.00 -9.85
N SER A 67 8.59 0.55 -10.16
CA SER A 67 9.81 1.15 -9.66
C SER A 67 10.12 2.49 -10.33
N ASN A 68 11.04 3.27 -9.75
CA ASN A 68 11.61 4.46 -10.37
C ASN A 68 12.29 4.20 -11.73
N ARG A 69 12.59 2.93 -12.05
CA ARG A 69 13.14 2.47 -13.34
C ARG A 69 12.08 1.83 -14.25
N SER A 70 10.80 2.03 -13.95
CA SER A 70 9.66 1.55 -14.74
C SER A 70 9.59 0.02 -14.86
N ARG A 71 10.12 -0.71 -13.89
CA ARG A 71 9.89 -2.16 -13.78
C ARG A 71 8.72 -2.42 -12.83
N GLU A 72 7.88 -3.39 -13.18
CA GLU A 72 6.77 -3.83 -12.33
C GLU A 72 7.30 -4.36 -11.00
N MET A 73 6.79 -3.87 -9.87
CA MET A 73 7.17 -4.31 -8.52
C MET A 73 6.05 -5.12 -7.88
N PHE A 74 4.81 -4.64 -7.97
CA PHE A 74 3.64 -5.31 -7.40
C PHE A 74 2.44 -5.23 -8.33
N ASP A 75 1.65 -6.30 -8.39
CA ASP A 75 0.25 -6.22 -8.87
C ASP A 75 -0.67 -6.18 -7.66
N ILE A 76 -1.67 -5.30 -7.63
CA ILE A 76 -2.74 -5.33 -6.63
C ILE A 76 -3.75 -6.40 -7.06
N VAL A 77 -3.86 -7.49 -6.31
CA VAL A 77 -4.66 -8.68 -6.71
C VAL A 77 -5.94 -8.84 -5.91
N ALA A 78 -6.07 -8.16 -4.77
CA ALA A 78 -7.31 -8.06 -4.01
C ALA A 78 -7.24 -6.83 -3.10
N ASP A 79 -8.38 -6.16 -2.90
CA ASP A 79 -8.50 -4.96 -2.08
C ASP A 79 -9.94 -4.83 -1.60
N ASP A 80 -10.13 -4.84 -0.28
CA ASP A 80 -11.44 -4.72 0.37
C ASP A 80 -11.90 -3.25 0.50
N VAL A 81 -11.01 -2.27 0.32
CA VAL A 81 -11.25 -0.85 0.67
C VAL A 81 -11.36 0.04 -0.57
N GLY A 82 -10.54 -0.17 -1.59
CA GLY A 82 -10.58 0.60 -2.83
C GLY A 82 -10.08 2.05 -2.71
N ARG A 83 -9.49 2.40 -1.56
CA ARG A 83 -9.07 3.78 -1.23
C ARG A 83 -7.71 3.79 -0.53
N HIS A 84 -6.71 4.22 -1.30
CA HIS A 84 -5.32 4.31 -0.89
C HIS A 84 -4.74 5.62 -1.44
N ASP A 85 -3.70 6.13 -0.81
CA ASP A 85 -2.97 7.29 -1.29
C ASP A 85 -1.58 6.88 -1.77
N PHE A 86 -1.10 7.53 -2.83
CA PHE A 86 0.28 7.38 -3.29
C PHE A 86 0.89 8.74 -3.64
N THR A 87 0.42 9.80 -3.00
CA THR A 87 0.84 11.18 -3.28
C THR A 87 1.57 11.81 -2.11
N LEU A 88 1.24 11.42 -0.87
CA LEU A 88 1.80 12.00 0.34
C LEU A 88 2.98 11.20 0.87
N THR A 89 3.99 11.92 1.37
CA THR A 89 5.19 11.34 1.96
C THR A 89 4.91 10.74 3.35
N PRO A 90 5.74 9.78 3.81
CA PRO A 90 5.70 9.32 5.19
C PRO A 90 5.76 10.50 6.17
N CYS A 91 4.92 10.51 7.20
CA CYS A 91 4.97 11.58 8.19
C CYS A 91 6.33 11.55 8.92
N SER A 92 6.91 12.73 9.17
CA SER A 92 8.21 12.88 9.81
C SER A 92 8.13 13.83 11.00
N LYS A 93 9.23 13.97 11.77
CA LYS A 93 9.33 15.05 12.77
C LYS A 93 9.05 16.42 12.16
N ASP A 94 9.46 16.65 10.92
CA ASP A 94 9.21 17.93 10.24
C ASP A 94 7.73 18.08 9.89
N THR A 95 7.04 17.00 9.45
CA THR A 95 5.59 17.01 9.27
C THR A 95 4.87 17.43 10.55
N PHE A 96 5.25 16.86 11.71
CA PHE A 96 4.63 17.21 12.99
C PHE A 96 4.93 18.64 13.44
N ARG A 97 6.13 19.16 13.18
CA ARG A 97 6.45 20.57 13.46
C ARG A 97 5.68 21.53 12.56
N ILE A 98 5.68 21.28 11.25
CA ILE A 98 5.17 22.21 10.23
C ILE A 98 3.64 22.19 10.16
N ILE A 99 3.04 21.00 10.15
CA ILE A 99 1.60 20.83 9.90
C ILE A 99 0.81 20.76 11.22
N TYR A 100 1.35 20.07 12.23
CA TYR A 100 0.64 19.84 13.49
C TYR A 100 1.05 20.82 14.61
N GLY A 101 2.10 21.62 14.41
CA GLY A 101 2.58 22.61 15.38
C GLY A 101 3.20 21.99 16.64
N GLU A 102 3.65 20.74 16.59
CA GLU A 102 4.30 20.08 17.74
C GLU A 102 5.69 20.66 17.99
N ALA A 103 6.00 21.07 19.22
CA ALA A 103 7.29 21.67 19.54
C ALA A 103 8.46 20.65 19.54
N ALA A 104 8.22 19.42 19.96
CA ALA A 104 9.25 18.39 20.12
C ALA A 104 8.70 16.98 19.76
N PRO A 105 8.43 16.71 18.48
CA PRO A 105 7.84 15.44 18.06
C PRO A 105 8.80 14.26 18.25
N SER A 106 8.25 13.14 18.69
CA SER A 106 9.01 11.91 18.95
C SER A 106 9.48 11.19 17.67
N GLY A 107 8.77 11.39 16.55
CA GLY A 107 9.05 10.74 15.26
C GLY A 107 7.77 10.28 14.57
N GLY A 108 7.82 10.19 13.25
CA GLY A 108 6.76 9.66 12.40
C GLY A 108 7.15 8.37 11.69
N CYS A 109 6.42 8.07 10.63
CA CYS A 109 6.68 6.95 9.76
C CYS A 109 8.05 7.01 9.09
N GLN A 110 8.53 8.20 8.73
CA GLN A 110 9.87 8.40 8.20
C GLN A 110 10.92 7.83 9.17
N GLU A 111 10.91 8.24 10.44
CA GLU A 111 11.86 7.74 11.43
C GLU A 111 11.65 6.25 11.78
N ASN A 112 10.43 5.74 11.64
CA ASN A 112 10.16 4.31 11.80
C ASN A 112 10.75 3.49 10.64
N LEU A 113 10.59 3.95 9.41
CA LEU A 113 11.15 3.34 8.20
C LEU A 113 12.69 3.37 8.25
N GLU A 114 13.28 4.51 8.59
CA GLU A 114 14.73 4.64 8.78
C GLU A 114 15.28 3.58 9.74
N ARG A 115 14.61 3.37 10.87
CA ARG A 115 15.03 2.39 11.88
C ARG A 115 15.02 0.97 11.34
N VAL A 116 13.95 0.58 10.66
CA VAL A 116 13.78 -0.81 10.19
C VAL A 116 14.48 -1.11 8.87
N LEU A 117 14.74 -0.09 8.06
CA LEU A 117 15.45 -0.21 6.79
C LEU A 117 16.98 -0.10 6.95
N LYS A 118 17.47 0.47 8.06
CA LYS A 118 18.91 0.58 8.37
C LYS A 118 19.70 -0.74 8.23
N PRO A 119 19.22 -1.91 8.72
CA PRO A 119 19.93 -3.19 8.54
C PRO A 119 20.13 -3.59 7.08
N TRP A 120 19.35 -3.03 6.17
CA TRP A 120 19.41 -3.28 4.72
C TRP A 120 20.29 -2.25 3.99
N GLY A 121 20.98 -1.36 4.71
CA GLY A 121 21.84 -0.35 4.13
C GLY A 121 21.10 0.79 3.40
N ILE A 122 19.80 0.94 3.64
CA ILE A 122 18.97 2.00 3.06
C ILE A 122 19.05 3.22 3.98
N SER A 123 19.52 4.34 3.44
CA SER A 123 19.67 5.59 4.19
C SER A 123 18.35 6.37 4.27
N PRO A 124 18.19 7.29 5.25
CA PRO A 124 17.01 8.15 5.39
C PRO A 124 16.55 8.84 4.11
N ASP A 125 17.49 9.46 3.37
CA ASP A 125 17.19 10.20 2.13
C ASP A 125 16.72 9.32 0.97
N ARG A 126 16.76 7.99 1.14
CA ARG A 126 16.33 7.01 0.13
C ARG A 126 14.91 6.52 0.34
N VAL A 127 14.25 6.88 1.45
CA VAL A 127 12.84 6.56 1.69
C VAL A 127 11.97 7.35 0.69
N PRO A 128 11.26 6.68 -0.25
CA PRO A 128 10.45 7.37 -1.24
C PRO A 128 9.09 7.79 -0.67
N ILE A 129 8.28 8.43 -1.51
CA ILE A 129 6.82 8.50 -1.28
C ILE A 129 6.30 7.08 -1.10
N ALA A 130 5.59 6.83 0.00
CA ALA A 130 5.03 5.52 0.30
C ALA A 130 3.69 5.31 -0.41
N PHE A 131 3.38 4.05 -0.73
CA PHE A 131 2.02 3.65 -0.99
C PHE A 131 1.30 3.54 0.36
N ASN A 132 0.43 4.48 0.65
CA ASN A 132 -0.25 4.63 1.93
C ASN A 132 -1.54 3.78 1.92
N CYS A 133 -1.40 2.53 2.34
CA CYS A 133 -2.53 1.60 2.46
C CYS A 133 -3.61 2.18 3.37
N PHE A 134 -4.87 2.16 2.90
CA PHE A 134 -6.08 2.60 3.61
C PHE A 134 -6.19 4.12 3.83
N MET A 135 -5.19 4.91 3.42
CA MET A 135 -5.24 6.35 3.59
C MET A 135 -6.26 6.99 2.64
N ASN A 136 -7.19 7.75 3.21
CA ASN A 136 -8.24 8.44 2.45
C ASN A 136 -7.86 9.89 2.19
N VAL A 137 -7.21 10.13 1.06
CA VAL A 137 -6.90 11.47 0.58
C VAL A 137 -7.93 11.87 -0.49
N ALA A 138 -8.47 13.08 -0.37
CA ALA A 138 -9.29 13.71 -1.38
C ALA A 138 -8.53 14.85 -2.05
N VAL A 139 -8.62 14.94 -3.37
CA VAL A 139 -8.09 16.04 -4.18
C VAL A 139 -9.25 16.75 -4.84
N ASP A 140 -9.33 18.06 -4.64
CA ASP A 140 -10.30 18.91 -5.31
C ASP A 140 -9.92 19.09 -6.78
N GLY A 141 -10.84 18.76 -7.70
CA GLY A 141 -10.55 18.74 -9.14
C GLY A 141 -10.38 20.11 -9.78
N GLU A 142 -10.85 21.18 -9.14
CA GLU A 142 -10.76 22.55 -9.66
C GLU A 142 -9.54 23.29 -9.10
N THR A 143 -9.33 23.19 -7.78
CA THR A 143 -8.32 23.95 -7.04
C THR A 143 -7.04 23.15 -6.79
N GLY A 144 -7.08 21.82 -6.92
CA GLY A 144 -5.99 20.92 -6.56
C GLY A 144 -5.79 20.78 -5.05
N ALA A 145 -6.70 21.31 -4.21
CA ALA A 145 -6.58 21.24 -2.76
C ALA A 145 -6.62 19.79 -2.25
N ILE A 146 -5.65 19.44 -1.41
CA ILE A 146 -5.53 18.10 -0.81
C ILE A 146 -6.13 18.10 0.60
N ARG A 147 -6.94 17.08 0.91
CA ARG A 147 -7.52 16.88 2.25
C ARG A 147 -7.35 15.44 2.69
N VAL A 148 -6.81 15.26 3.90
CA VAL A 148 -6.77 13.95 4.58
C VAL A 148 -8.10 13.78 5.32
N LEU A 149 -8.85 12.75 4.94
CA LEU A 149 -10.14 12.37 5.50
C LEU A 149 -9.99 11.10 6.37
N PRO A 150 -10.98 10.78 7.22
CA PRO A 150 -10.99 9.50 7.93
C PRO A 150 -10.86 8.32 6.94
N PRO A 151 -10.00 7.33 7.23
CA PRO A 151 -9.92 6.10 6.45
C PRO A 151 -11.27 5.40 6.29
N LEU A 152 -11.42 4.63 5.22
CA LEU A 152 -12.62 3.84 4.95
C LEU A 152 -12.49 2.38 5.41
N SER A 153 -11.32 1.96 5.87
CA SER A 153 -11.05 0.58 6.29
C SER A 153 -11.87 0.20 7.53
N GLN A 154 -12.51 -0.95 7.46
CA GLN A 154 -13.16 -1.60 8.58
C GLN A 154 -12.25 -2.67 9.21
N PRO A 155 -12.49 -3.08 10.47
CA PRO A 155 -11.74 -4.17 11.10
C PRO A 155 -11.67 -5.42 10.23
N GLY A 156 -10.44 -5.88 9.95
CA GLY A 156 -10.16 -7.06 9.14
C GLY A 156 -10.10 -6.82 7.64
N ASN A 157 -10.35 -5.60 7.15
CA ASN A 157 -10.14 -5.26 5.74
C ASN A 157 -8.66 -5.37 5.37
N SER A 158 -8.41 -5.76 4.12
CA SER A 158 -7.07 -6.03 3.63
C SER A 158 -6.87 -5.60 2.19
N ILE A 159 -5.60 -5.41 1.84
CA ILE A 159 -5.12 -5.29 0.47
C ILE A 159 -4.00 -6.32 0.26
N VAL A 160 -3.98 -6.93 -0.93
CA VAL A 160 -3.05 -8.01 -1.29
C VAL A 160 -2.31 -7.64 -2.56
N PHE A 161 -0.99 -7.76 -2.49
CA PHE A 161 -0.07 -7.49 -3.58
C PHE A 161 0.65 -8.76 -4.00
N ARG A 162 0.79 -9.02 -5.30
CA ARG A 162 1.68 -10.06 -5.83
C ARG A 162 3.02 -9.42 -6.20
N ALA A 163 4.11 -9.92 -5.62
CA ALA A 163 5.45 -9.44 -5.92
C ALA A 163 5.91 -9.89 -7.33
N ARG A 164 6.42 -8.95 -8.13
CA ARG A 164 6.94 -9.19 -9.49
C ARG A 164 8.45 -9.37 -9.54
N MET A 165 9.13 -9.02 -8.45
CA MET A 165 10.56 -9.23 -8.26
C MET A 165 10.87 -9.46 -6.78
N ASP A 166 12.11 -9.86 -6.50
CA ASP A 166 12.62 -9.92 -5.13
C ASP A 166 12.80 -8.50 -4.57
N MET A 167 12.23 -8.25 -3.40
CA MET A 167 12.21 -6.91 -2.80
C MET A 167 12.44 -6.93 -1.29
N ILE A 168 12.97 -5.83 -0.80
CA ILE A 168 12.93 -5.44 0.61
C ILE A 168 11.74 -4.49 0.77
N VAL A 169 10.81 -4.84 1.65
CA VAL A 169 9.61 -4.04 1.93
C VAL A 169 9.75 -3.43 3.32
N GLY A 170 9.41 -2.14 3.44
CA GLY A 170 9.17 -1.46 4.71
C GLY A 170 7.69 -1.16 4.87
N LEU A 171 7.13 -1.50 6.03
CA LEU A 171 5.76 -1.19 6.42
C LEU A 171 5.74 -0.42 7.75
N THR A 172 4.76 0.45 7.95
CA THR A 172 4.52 1.12 9.23
C THR A 172 3.09 0.95 9.73
N SER A 173 2.89 1.12 11.03
CA SER A 173 1.61 1.59 11.55
C SER A 173 1.73 3.10 11.74
N CYS A 174 0.99 3.84 10.93
CA CYS A 174 1.15 5.28 10.78
C CYS A 174 1.06 6.05 12.10
N SER A 175 1.92 7.06 12.26
CA SER A 175 2.02 7.86 13.49
C SER A 175 1.22 9.17 13.47
N ALA A 176 0.61 9.53 12.34
CA ALA A 176 -0.12 10.78 12.17
C ALA A 176 -1.57 10.65 12.65
N GLY A 177 -1.99 11.48 13.60
CA GLY A 177 -3.36 11.42 14.16
C GLY A 177 -4.45 11.61 13.11
N GLN A 178 -4.35 12.65 12.28
CA GLN A 178 -5.36 12.97 11.27
C GLN A 178 -5.58 11.83 10.26
N SER A 179 -4.51 11.12 9.88
CA SER A 179 -4.59 9.99 8.95
C SER A 179 -5.24 8.75 9.55
N ASN A 180 -5.27 8.61 10.88
CA ASN A 180 -5.74 7.40 11.58
C ASN A 180 -7.02 7.65 12.40
N ASN A 181 -7.82 8.64 12.00
CA ASN A 181 -9.00 9.08 12.75
C ASN A 181 -8.69 9.33 14.25
N PHE A 182 -7.51 9.92 14.51
CA PHE A 182 -6.99 10.29 15.82
C PHE A 182 -6.78 9.15 16.83
N ARG A 183 -6.78 7.88 16.39
CA ARG A 183 -6.44 6.72 17.23
C ARG A 183 -5.36 5.88 16.57
N TYR A 184 -4.34 5.52 17.35
CA TYR A 184 -3.22 4.71 16.86
C TYR A 184 -3.46 3.23 17.16
N LYS A 185 -3.47 2.41 16.11
CA LYS A 185 -3.84 0.99 16.12
C LYS A 185 -2.77 0.17 15.39
N PRO A 186 -2.71 -1.15 15.60
CA PRO A 186 -1.73 -1.99 14.93
C PRO A 186 -2.06 -2.19 13.44
N ILE A 187 -1.06 -2.64 12.67
CA ILE A 187 -1.23 -3.16 11.31
C ILE A 187 -0.72 -4.61 11.30
N ASP A 188 -1.39 -5.48 10.57
CA ASP A 188 -0.95 -6.85 10.36
C ASP A 188 -0.44 -7.06 8.94
N TYR A 189 0.53 -7.95 8.78
CA TYR A 189 0.99 -8.36 7.46
C TYR A 189 1.36 -9.85 7.38
N GLU A 190 1.30 -10.37 6.16
CA GLU A 190 1.65 -11.75 5.82
C GLU A 190 2.39 -11.81 4.50
N VAL A 191 3.46 -12.60 4.44
CA VAL A 191 4.10 -13.02 3.19
C VAL A 191 3.66 -14.44 2.90
N LEU A 192 2.89 -14.63 1.84
CA LEU A 192 2.27 -15.90 1.47
C LEU A 192 2.95 -16.47 0.22
N SER A 193 3.14 -17.79 0.18
CA SER A 193 3.64 -18.49 -1.02
C SER A 193 2.56 -18.66 -2.10
N ASP A 194 1.30 -18.63 -1.71
CA ASP A 194 0.14 -18.75 -2.58
C ASP A 194 -1.02 -17.90 -2.06
N PHE A 195 -1.90 -17.45 -2.94
CA PHE A 195 -3.09 -16.66 -2.62
C PHE A 195 -4.24 -17.03 -3.53
N VAL A 196 -5.29 -17.58 -2.94
CA VAL A 196 -6.57 -17.83 -3.62
C VAL A 196 -7.52 -16.69 -3.27
N SER A 197 -7.86 -15.86 -4.25
CA SER A 197 -8.82 -14.77 -4.04
C SER A 197 -10.19 -15.35 -3.67
N ARG A 198 -10.88 -14.71 -2.72
CA ARG A 198 -12.26 -15.11 -2.37
C ARG A 198 -13.24 -14.97 -3.55
N ALA A 199 -12.91 -14.11 -4.52
CA ALA A 199 -13.71 -13.92 -5.74
C ALA A 199 -13.77 -15.18 -6.63
N HIS A 200 -12.73 -16.03 -6.62
CA HIS A 200 -12.71 -17.26 -7.44
C HIS A 200 -13.54 -18.43 -6.88
N GLN A 201 -14.13 -18.33 -5.69
CA GLN A 201 -15.03 -19.37 -5.19
C GLN A 201 -16.44 -19.30 -5.81
N GLY A 202 -16.80 -18.18 -6.45
CA GLY A 202 -18.12 -17.99 -7.07
C GLY A 202 -18.24 -18.52 -8.51
N ASP A 203 -17.14 -18.54 -9.26
CA ASP A 203 -17.19 -18.81 -10.71
C ASP A 203 -17.09 -20.30 -11.07
N VAL A 204 -16.50 -21.14 -10.21
CA VAL A 204 -16.42 -22.59 -10.44
C VAL A 204 -17.79 -23.26 -10.28
N ALA A 205 -18.74 -22.64 -9.58
CA ALA A 205 -20.09 -23.16 -9.41
C ALA A 205 -21.04 -22.85 -10.59
N ASN A 206 -20.68 -21.93 -11.49
CA ASN A 206 -21.60 -21.41 -12.51
C ASN A 206 -21.23 -21.78 -13.96
N SER A 207 -20.12 -22.48 -14.18
CA SER A 207 -19.70 -22.95 -15.51
C SER A 207 -20.31 -24.30 -15.92
N ALA A 208 -21.19 -24.90 -15.11
CA ALA A 208 -21.89 -26.16 -15.42
C ALA A 208 -23.25 -25.98 -16.13
N GLY A 209 -23.61 -24.75 -16.56
CA GLY A 209 -24.99 -24.42 -16.95
C GLY A 209 -25.21 -23.67 -18.27
N ARG A 210 -24.24 -23.64 -19.19
CA ARG A 210 -24.45 -23.00 -20.52
C ARG A 210 -23.87 -23.83 -21.66
N GLU A 211 -24.59 -24.89 -22.04
CA GLU A 211 -24.66 -25.31 -23.43
C GLU A 211 -26.00 -24.84 -23.99
N GLN A 212 -25.97 -23.89 -24.94
CA GLN A 212 -26.87 -23.86 -26.10
C GLN A 212 -26.58 -22.67 -27.02
N GLY A 213 -26.39 -22.99 -28.31
CA GLY A 213 -26.95 -22.20 -29.41
C GLY A 213 -26.04 -21.19 -30.08
N ALA A 214 -25.24 -21.66 -31.04
CA ALA A 214 -24.72 -20.81 -32.11
C ALA A 214 -25.81 -20.58 -33.17
N ALA A 215 -25.98 -19.34 -33.61
CA ALA A 215 -26.44 -18.98 -34.94
C ALA A 215 -25.94 -17.57 -35.27
N TYR A 216 -24.97 -17.49 -36.18
CA TYR A 216 -24.66 -16.27 -36.93
C TYR A 216 -25.60 -16.24 -38.13
N GLU A 217 -26.46 -15.22 -38.21
CA GLU A 217 -27.12 -14.82 -39.46
C GLU A 217 -26.37 -13.62 -40.04
N ASN A 218 -25.99 -13.75 -41.31
CA ASN A 218 -25.48 -12.67 -42.15
C ASN A 218 -26.66 -11.85 -42.66
N ASP A 219 -26.55 -10.53 -42.58
CA ASP A 219 -26.90 -9.58 -43.64
C ASP A 219 -26.21 -8.23 -43.37
#